data_AF-A0A7S3IVM3-F1
#
_entry.id   AF-A0A7S3IVM3-F1
#
_cell.length_a   1.000
_cell.length_b   1.000
_cell.length_c   1.000
_cell.angle_alpha   90.00
_cell.angle_beta   90.00
_cell.angle_gamma   90.00
#
_symmetry.space_group_name_H-M   'P 1'
#
loop_
_entity.id
_entity.type
_entity.pdbx_description
1 polymer ?
#
loop_
_entity_poly.entity_id
_entity_poly.type
_entity_poly.pdbx_seq_one_letter_code
_entity_poly.pdbx_strand_id
1 'polypeptide(L)'
;MLLMRVDEKYGKGAMSTINTDLIKNLYDSELTRFMTYNFHLHHPAEYPVNGKHHDVGMHLIHLPFASDVKPGETIKGLVMAIQFSVDDYDRDISQEEIIKVQNFFDSLNFGAEQ
;
A
#
# COMPACT_ATOMS: atom_id res chain seq x y z
N MET A 1 -0.01 5.51 18.50
CA MET A 1 -0.66 4.45 17.70
C MET A 1 -2.16 4.68 17.70
N LEU A 2 -2.68 5.38 16.69
CA LEU A 2 -4.11 5.52 16.46
C LEU A 2 -4.56 4.27 15.69
N LEU A 3 -5.25 3.35 16.37
CA LEU A 3 -5.81 2.15 15.73
C LEU A 3 -7.21 2.51 15.22
N MET A 4 -7.33 2.89 13.96
CA MET A 4 -8.64 3.03 13.33
C MET A 4 -9.10 1.66 12.83
N ARG A 5 -10.11 1.12 13.50
CA ARG A 5 -10.77 -0.13 13.11
C ARG A 5 -11.82 0.21 12.07
N VAL A 6 -11.75 -0.38 10.88
CA VAL A 6 -12.86 -0.32 9.92
C VAL A 6 -14.01 -1.10 10.53
N ASP A 7 -15.08 -0.39 10.87
CA ASP A 7 -16.26 -0.95 11.52
C ASP A 7 -17.07 -1.75 10.49
N GLU A 8 -17.29 -3.05 10.76
CA GLU A 8 -18.05 -3.98 9.93
C GLU A 8 -19.49 -3.50 9.65
N LYS A 9 -19.98 -2.51 10.41
CA LYS A 9 -21.29 -1.90 10.26
C LYS A 9 -21.46 -1.06 8.99
N TYR A 10 -20.39 -0.59 8.34
CA TYR A 10 -20.48 0.25 7.13
C TYR A 10 -20.56 -0.53 5.81
N GLY A 11 -20.99 -1.80 5.89
CA GLY A 11 -21.39 -2.61 4.75
C GLY A 11 -20.34 -3.64 4.38
N LYS A 12 -20.80 -4.75 3.79
CA LYS A 12 -19.98 -5.66 2.98
C LYS A 12 -19.50 -4.96 1.70
N GLY A 13 -19.01 -3.73 1.81
CA GLY A 13 -18.37 -2.99 0.74
C GLY A 13 -17.06 -3.68 0.44
N ALA A 14 -16.76 -3.84 -0.85
CA ALA A 14 -15.62 -4.57 -1.37
C ALA A 14 -14.38 -4.47 -0.46
N MET A 15 -13.89 -5.61 0.04
CA MET A 15 -12.52 -5.64 0.58
C MET A 15 -11.61 -5.17 -0.53
N SER A 16 -11.01 -3.99 -0.35
CA SER A 16 -10.02 -3.51 -1.30
C SER A 16 -8.90 -4.54 -1.38
N THR A 17 -8.67 -5.02 -2.59
CA THR A 17 -7.69 -6.05 -2.88
C THR A 17 -6.62 -5.43 -3.75
N ILE A 18 -5.36 -5.67 -3.38
CA ILE A 18 -4.22 -5.43 -4.26
C ILE A 18 -3.89 -6.74 -4.97
N ASN A 19 -3.95 -6.70 -6.29
CA ASN A 19 -3.42 -7.75 -7.15
C ASN A 19 -2.06 -7.29 -7.70
N THR A 20 -0.98 -8.02 -7.42
CA THR A 20 0.37 -7.64 -7.87
C THR A 20 1.30 -8.84 -8.02
N ASP A 21 2.13 -8.83 -9.06
CA ASP A 21 3.23 -9.79 -9.26
C ASP A 21 4.56 -9.29 -8.62
N LEU A 22 4.55 -8.15 -7.93
CA LEU A 22 5.75 -7.55 -7.37
C LEU A 22 6.49 -8.50 -6.43
N ILE A 23 5.75 -9.16 -5.52
CA ILE A 23 6.34 -10.08 -4.54
C ILE A 23 6.88 -11.33 -5.22
N LYS A 24 6.21 -11.81 -6.28
CA LYS A 24 6.71 -12.90 -7.11
C LYS A 24 8.06 -12.57 -7.74
N ASN A 25 8.17 -11.38 -8.32
CA ASN A 25 9.39 -10.95 -9.01
C ASN A 25 10.56 -10.65 -8.06
N LEU A 26 10.27 -10.20 -6.82
CA LEU A 26 11.30 -9.83 -5.85
C LEU A 26 11.71 -10.96 -4.91
N TYR A 27 10.79 -11.87 -4.57
CA TYR A 27 10.94 -12.81 -3.46
C TYR A 27 10.61 -14.27 -3.81
N ASP A 28 10.38 -14.61 -5.09
CA ASP A 28 10.04 -15.98 -5.54
C ASP A 28 8.82 -16.57 -4.81
N SER A 29 7.82 -15.73 -4.51
CA SER A 29 6.56 -16.14 -3.89
C SER A 29 5.43 -16.15 -4.92
N GLU A 30 4.53 -17.13 -4.83
CA GLU A 30 3.34 -17.20 -5.70
C GLU A 30 2.16 -16.35 -5.17
N LEU A 31 2.34 -15.58 -4.10
CA LEU A 31 1.32 -14.68 -3.58
C LEU A 31 1.12 -13.50 -4.53
N THR A 32 -0.08 -13.40 -5.10
CA THR A 32 -0.44 -12.29 -6.00
C THR A 32 -1.61 -11.45 -5.51
N ARG A 33 -2.31 -11.87 -4.45
CA ARG A 33 -3.51 -11.19 -3.95
C ARG A 33 -3.41 -10.88 -2.47
N PHE A 34 -3.69 -9.63 -2.12
CA PHE A 34 -3.61 -9.14 -0.75
C PHE A 34 -4.84 -8.30 -0.42
N MET A 35 -5.47 -8.58 0.73
CA MET A 35 -6.58 -7.79 1.26
C MET A 35 -6.06 -6.65 2.13
N THR A 36 -6.64 -5.45 2.01
CA THR A 36 -6.38 -4.36 2.95
C THR A 36 -6.83 -4.76 4.35
N TYR A 37 -5.93 -4.64 5.33
CA TYR A 37 -6.17 -5.07 6.71
C TYR A 37 -6.25 -3.88 7.67
N ASN A 38 -5.30 -2.96 7.58
CA ASN A 38 -5.20 -1.83 8.50
C ASN A 38 -4.50 -0.66 7.82
N PHE A 39 -4.77 0.54 8.33
CA PHE A 39 -3.87 1.66 8.13
C PHE A 39 -3.63 2.41 9.43
N HIS A 40 -2.47 3.06 9.52
CA HIS A 40 -2.13 3.95 10.61
C HIS A 40 -1.16 5.03 10.15
N LEU A 41 -1.11 6.10 10.93
CA LEU A 41 -0.22 7.23 10.72
C LEU A 41 0.90 7.22 11.77
N HIS A 42 2.08 7.62 11.33
CA HIS A 42 3.24 7.92 12.15
C HIS A 42 3.59 9.39 12.03
N HIS A 43 3.96 9.98 13.15
CA HIS A 43 4.54 11.32 13.22
C HIS A 43 5.70 11.28 14.23
N PRO A 44 6.94 11.61 13.80
CA PRO A 44 7.34 11.89 12.42
C PRO A 44 7.24 10.64 11.51
N ALA A 45 7.44 10.80 10.19
CA ALA A 45 7.57 9.68 9.28
C ALA A 45 8.71 8.73 9.70
N GLU A 46 8.44 7.42 9.76
CA GLU A 46 9.43 6.42 10.19
C GLU A 46 10.59 6.26 9.19
N TYR A 47 10.29 6.23 7.90
CA TYR A 47 11.28 5.99 6.85
C TYR A 47 11.70 7.28 6.14
N PRO A 48 13.02 7.52 5.95
CA PRO A 48 13.49 8.61 5.12
C PRO A 48 13.30 8.28 3.62
N VAL A 49 12.93 9.27 2.82
CA VAL A 49 12.94 9.19 1.35
C VAL A 49 14.05 10.09 0.86
N ASN A 50 14.98 9.55 0.06
CA ASN A 50 16.17 10.26 -0.42
C ASN A 50 16.98 10.94 0.72
N GLY A 51 17.03 10.29 1.89
CA GLY A 51 17.75 10.79 3.07
C GLY A 51 16.99 11.84 3.89
N LYS A 52 15.74 12.18 3.56
CA LYS A 52 14.93 13.16 4.29
C LYS A 52 13.76 12.51 5.02
N HIS A 53 13.59 12.84 6.30
CA HIS A 53 12.38 12.50 7.07
C HIS A 53 11.27 13.48 6.75
N HIS A 54 10.06 12.94 6.57
CA HIS A 54 8.85 13.70 6.26
C HIS A 54 8.01 13.92 7.53
N ASP A 55 7.04 14.82 7.46
CA ASP A 55 6.24 15.21 8.62
C ASP A 55 5.34 14.07 9.10
N VAL A 56 4.69 13.37 8.17
CA VAL A 56 3.76 12.28 8.48
C VAL A 56 3.98 11.13 7.50
N GLY A 57 3.99 9.91 8.02
CA GLY A 57 3.99 8.69 7.22
C GLY A 57 2.73 7.88 7.42
N MET A 58 2.06 7.49 6.34
CA MET A 58 0.91 6.59 6.36
C MET A 58 1.32 5.19 5.94
N HIS A 59 1.01 4.20 6.76
CA HIS A 59 1.15 2.79 6.42
C HIS A 59 -0.20 2.20 6.03
N LEU A 60 -0.25 1.58 4.86
CA LEU A 60 -1.35 0.74 4.39
C LEU A 60 -0.89 -0.72 4.43
N ILE A 61 -1.44 -1.49 5.36
CA ILE A 61 -1.09 -2.90 5.59
C ILE A 61 -2.05 -3.79 4.81
N HIS A 62 -1.48 -4.71 4.03
CA HIS A 62 -2.21 -5.72 3.29
C HIS A 62 -1.74 -7.11 3.69
N LEU A 63 -2.68 -8.02 3.90
CA LEU A 63 -2.39 -9.41 4.24
C LEU A 63 -2.74 -10.31 3.05
N PRO A 64 -1.98 -11.39 2.81
CA PRO A 64 -2.34 -12.33 1.77
C PRO A 64 -3.67 -12.99 2.09
N PHE A 65 -4.43 -13.35 1.05
CA PHE A 65 -5.60 -14.20 1.26
C PHE A 65 -5.18 -15.54 1.85
N ALA A 66 -5.85 -15.97 2.93
CA ALA A 66 -5.50 -17.22 3.61
C ALA A 66 -5.55 -18.44 2.67
N SER A 67 -6.40 -18.41 1.64
CA SER A 67 -6.49 -19.45 0.61
C SER A 67 -5.24 -19.57 -0.27
N ASP A 68 -4.43 -18.52 -0.35
CA ASP A 68 -3.31 -18.42 -1.30
C ASP A 68 -1.97 -18.73 -0.61
N VAL A 69 -1.94 -18.74 0.73
CA VAL A 69 -0.75 -19.02 1.53
C VAL A 69 -0.46 -20.53 1.55
N LYS A 70 0.63 -20.94 0.89
CA LYS A 70 1.09 -22.33 0.85
C LYS A 70 1.97 -22.69 2.06
N PRO A 71 2.09 -23.98 2.42
CA PRO A 71 3.07 -24.41 3.42
C PRO A 71 4.48 -23.96 3.06
N GLY A 72 5.18 -23.37 4.02
CA GLY A 72 6.52 -22.81 3.81
C GLY A 72 6.55 -21.33 3.41
N GLU A 73 5.40 -20.70 3.18
CA GLU A 73 5.34 -19.26 2.85
C GLU A 73 5.81 -18.38 4.03
N THR A 74 6.77 -17.51 3.71
CA THR A 74 7.44 -16.63 4.67
C THR A 74 6.91 -15.20 4.64
N ILE A 75 6.37 -14.76 3.50
CA ILE A 75 5.79 -13.42 3.34
C ILE A 75 4.49 -13.34 4.16
N LYS A 76 4.42 -12.37 5.08
CA LYS A 76 3.29 -12.18 5.99
C LYS A 76 2.34 -11.06 5.57
N GLY A 77 2.76 -10.20 4.66
CA GLY A 77 1.97 -9.08 4.18
C GLY A 77 2.81 -8.09 3.37
N LEU A 78 2.11 -7.11 2.81
CA LEU A 78 2.68 -5.99 2.09
C LEU A 78 2.35 -4.70 2.84
N VAL A 79 3.35 -3.85 3.04
CA VAL A 79 3.16 -2.50 3.58
C VAL A 79 3.47 -1.51 2.48
N MET A 80 2.48 -0.68 2.14
CA MET A 80 2.69 0.52 1.33
C MET A 80 2.81 1.72 2.26
N ALA A 81 3.94 2.43 2.16
CA ALA A 81 4.18 3.64 2.92
C ALA A 81 4.02 4.87 2.01
N ILE A 82 3.20 5.83 2.43
CA ILE A 82 3.02 7.12 1.76
C ILE A 82 3.50 8.21 2.71
N GLN A 83 4.44 9.03 2.24
CA GLN A 83 5.05 10.10 3.04
C GLN A 83 4.48 11.46 2.63
N PHE A 84 4.20 12.30 3.63
CA PHE A 84 3.68 13.65 3.43
C PHE A 84 4.64 14.65 4.05
N SER A 85 5.06 15.64 3.28
CA SER A 85 5.77 16.81 3.79
C SER A 85 4.99 18.08 3.52
N VAL A 86 4.94 18.97 4.51
CA VAL A 86 4.37 20.30 4.38
C VAL A 86 5.36 21.25 3.71
N ASP A 87 6.65 21.07 3.96
CA ASP A 87 7.71 21.99 3.53
C ASP A 87 8.45 21.52 2.27
N ASP A 88 8.51 20.22 2.02
CA ASP A 88 9.27 19.60 0.94
C ASP A 88 8.36 18.76 0.02
N TYR A 89 7.33 19.41 -0.51
CA TYR A 89 6.46 18.85 -1.55
C TYR A 89 6.88 19.37 -2.92
N ASP A 90 6.76 18.54 -3.95
CA ASP A 90 6.99 18.97 -5.33
C ASP A 90 5.91 19.98 -5.74
N ARG A 91 6.28 21.26 -5.79
CA ARG A 91 5.41 22.36 -6.23
C ARG A 91 5.15 22.34 -7.74
N ASP A 92 6.12 21.86 -8.51
CA ASP A 92 6.12 21.89 -9.98
C ASP A 92 6.31 20.48 -10.54
N ILE A 93 5.33 19.59 -10.34
CA ILE A 93 5.35 18.24 -10.92
C ILE A 93 5.25 18.36 -12.44
N SER A 94 6.22 17.80 -13.16
CA SER A 94 6.18 17.77 -14.63
C SER A 94 5.10 16.82 -15.15
N GLN A 95 4.63 17.04 -16.38
CA GLN A 95 3.67 16.12 -17.02
C GLN A 95 4.19 14.68 -17.10
N GLU A 96 5.51 14.49 -17.24
CA GLU A 96 6.12 13.17 -17.27
C GLU A 96 6.01 12.45 -15.91
N GLU A 97 6.19 13.17 -14.81
CA GLU A 97 6.05 12.62 -13.45
C GLU A 97 4.59 12.30 -13.11
N ILE A 98 3.65 13.15 -13.55
CA ILE A 98 2.21 12.85 -13.45
C ILE A 98 1.89 11.54 -14.16
N ILE A 99 2.40 11.35 -15.39
CA ILE A 99 2.19 10.12 -16.16
C ILE A 99 2.80 8.91 -15.45
N LYS A 100 3.97 9.03 -14.83
CA LYS A 100 4.58 7.94 -14.04
C LYS A 100 3.71 7.55 -12.84
N VAL A 101 3.21 8.53 -12.11
CA VAL A 101 2.32 8.31 -10.96
C VAL A 101 0.99 7.69 -11.43
N GLN A 102 0.40 8.19 -12.52
CA GLN A 102 -0.80 7.61 -13.12
C GLN A 102 -0.58 6.17 -13.54
N ASN A 103 0.49 5.88 -14.30
CA ASN A 103 0.81 4.51 -14.72
C ASN A 103 1.00 3.57 -13.53
N PHE A 104 1.59 4.05 -12.42
CA PHE A 104 1.66 3.29 -11.18
C PHE A 104 0.27 2.97 -10.64
N PHE A 105 -0.59 3.98 -10.45
CA PHE A 105 -1.94 3.76 -9.91
C PHE A 105 -2.85 2.97 -10.88
N ASP A 106 -2.72 3.14 -12.18
CA ASP A 106 -3.43 2.37 -13.21
C ASP A 106 -2.97 0.91 -13.24
N SER A 107 -1.71 0.65 -12.90
CA SER A 107 -1.21 -0.72 -12.72
C SER A 107 -1.78 -1.40 -11.48
N LEU A 108 -2.31 -0.64 -10.52
CA LEU A 108 -2.99 -1.19 -9.35
C LEU A 108 -4.43 -1.53 -9.72
N ASN A 109 -4.71 -2.82 -9.92
CA ASN A 109 -6.09 -3.29 -10.08
C ASN A 109 -6.77 -3.39 -8.71
N PHE A 110 -7.54 -2.35 -8.37
CA PHE A 110 -8.31 -2.24 -7.12
C PHE A 110 -9.58 -3.10 -7.07
N GLY A 111 -9.81 -3.98 -8.05
CA GLY A 111 -10.90 -4.96 -8.00
C GLY A 111 -12.30 -4.35 -8.09
N ALA A 112 -12.46 -3.17 -8.68
CA ALA A 112 -13.79 -2.70 -9.07
C ALA A 112 -14.33 -3.62 -10.18
N GLU A 113 -15.46 -4.28 -9.91
CA GLU A 113 -16.19 -5.08 -10.88
C GLU A 113 -16.44 -4.23 -12.15
N GLN A 114 -16.00 -4.73 -13.31
CA GLN A 114 -16.52 -4.30 -14.61
C GLN A 114 -17.79 -5.08 -14.93
#